data_AF-A0A7J9N4H3-F1
#
_entry.id   AF-A0A7J9N4H3-F1
#
_cell.length_a   1.000
_cell.length_b   1.000
_cell.length_c   1.000
_cell.angle_alpha   90.00
_cell.angle_beta   90.00
_cell.angle_gamma   90.00
#
_symmetry.space_group_name_H-M   'P 1'
#
loop_
_entity.id
_entity.type
_entity.pdbx_description
1 polymer ?
#
loop_
_entity_poly.entity_id
_entity_poly.type
_entity_poly.pdbx_seq_one_letter_code
_entity_poly.pdbx_strand_id
1 'polypeptide(L)' 'MIRVYISQKREIKVGDKVAGRHENKGIISKILPRQDMPYLQDGRPVDMVFNLLGVPSRMNVGQLFECSLGLVGSILDRHY' A
#
# COMPACT_ATOMS: atom_id res chain seq x y z
N MET A 1 39.67 -18.37 9.83
CA MET A 1 38.59 -18.08 8.88
C MET A 1 37.97 -16.74 9.28
N ILE A 2 37.96 -15.74 8.39
CA ILE A 2 37.43 -14.39 8.70
C ILE A 2 36.05 -14.26 8.03
N ARG A 3 35.05 -13.80 8.79
CA ARG A 3 33.71 -13.46 8.28
C ARG A 3 33.47 -11.97 8.50
N VAL A 4 33.02 -11.29 7.45
CA VAL A 4 32.66 -9.87 7.52
C VAL A 4 31.17 -9.76 7.23
N TYR A 5 30.44 -9.11 8.14
CA TYR A 5 29.02 -8.84 8.01
C TYR A 5 28.83 -7.38 7.64
N ILE A 6 28.11 -7.13 6.55
CA ILE A 6 27.79 -5.78 6.07
C ILE A 6 26.28 -5.64 6.12
N SER A 7 25.80 -4.57 6.76
CA SER A 7 24.39 -4.19 6.76
C SER A 7 24.18 -2.99 5.87
N GLN A 8 23.04 -2.96 5.17
CA GLN A 8 22.63 -1.85 4.33
C GLN A 8 21.15 -1.56 4.58
N LYS A 9 20.82 -0.30 4.92
CA LYS A 9 19.44 0.16 4.94
C LYS A 9 19.00 0.44 3.50
N ARG A 10 17.88 -0.15 3.07
CA ARG A 10 17.29 0.07 1.75
C ARG A 10 15.95 0.77 1.90
N GLU A 11 15.82 1.90 1.21
CA GLU A 11 14.57 2.65 1.11
C GLU A 11 13.73 2.14 -0.06
N ILE A 12 12.42 2.35 0.02
CA ILE A 12 11.48 1.99 -1.06
C ILE A 12 11.76 2.86 -2.28
N LYS A 13 11.86 2.24 -3.44
CA LYS A 13 12.11 2.91 -4.72
C LYS A 13 11.21 2.40 -5.83
N VAL A 14 11.13 3.19 -6.90
CA VAL A 14 10.48 2.77 -8.15
C VAL A 14 11.13 1.46 -8.63
N GLY A 15 10.29 0.50 -9.02
CA GLY A 15 10.72 -0.85 -9.40
C GLY A 15 10.65 -1.89 -8.27
N ASP A 16 10.48 -1.49 -7.02
CA ASP A 16 10.25 -2.45 -5.94
C ASP A 16 8.83 -3.07 -6.06
N LYS A 17 8.73 -4.34 -5.65
CA LYS A 17 7.47 -5.10 -5.69
C LYS A 17 6.76 -5.02 -4.35
N VAL A 18 5.47 -4.71 -4.38
CA VAL A 18 4.56 -4.71 -3.24
C VAL A 18 3.41 -5.69 -3.47
N ALA A 19 2.90 -6.27 -2.39
CA ALA A 19 1.80 -7.22 -2.46
C ALA A 19 0.88 -7.10 -1.25
N GLY A 20 -0.43 -7.15 -1.49
CA GLY A 20 -1.44 -7.31 -0.45
C GLY A 20 -1.71 -8.78 -0.11
N ARG A 21 -2.43 -9.02 0.99
CA ARG A 21 -2.83 -10.35 1.47
C ARG A 21 -3.77 -11.08 0.50
N HIS A 22 -4.51 -10.32 -0.29
CA HIS A 22 -5.51 -10.79 -1.27
C HIS A 22 -4.92 -10.93 -2.69
N GLU A 23 -3.65 -11.34 -2.78
CA GLU A 23 -2.91 -11.59 -4.03
C GLU A 23 -2.85 -10.44 -5.04
N ASN A 24 -3.07 -9.21 -4.59
CA ASN A 24 -2.84 -8.02 -5.39
C ASN A 24 -1.36 -7.65 -5.35
N LYS A 25 -0.63 -8.03 -6.41
CA LYS A 25 0.81 -7.84 -6.57
C LYS A 25 1.07 -6.74 -7.60
N GLY A 26 1.90 -5.77 -7.28
CA GLY A 26 2.24 -4.65 -8.15
C GLY A 26 3.70 -4.22 -8.02
N ILE A 27 4.20 -3.53 -9.04
CA ILE A 27 5.49 -2.85 -9.00
C ILE A 27 5.23 -1.36 -8.80
N ILE A 28 6.01 -0.69 -7.95
CA ILE A 28 5.92 0.75 -7.76
C ILE A 28 6.31 1.43 -9.07
N SER A 29 5.32 2.07 -9.73
CA SER A 29 5.50 2.74 -11.02
C SER A 29 6.01 4.16 -10.88
N LYS A 30 5.53 4.90 -9.87
CA LYS A 30 5.89 6.29 -9.61
C LYS A 30 5.77 6.60 -8.12
N ILE A 31 6.72 7.36 -7.59
CA ILE A 31 6.64 7.97 -6.26
C ILE A 31 6.31 9.45 -6.47
N LEU A 32 5.16 9.89 -5.97
CA LEU A 32 4.68 11.26 -6.10
C LEU A 32 5.00 12.07 -4.85
N PRO A 33 5.25 13.39 -4.98
CA PRO A 33 5.30 14.26 -3.82
C PRO A 33 3.90 14.42 -3.21
N ARG A 34 3.82 14.76 -1.91
CA ARG A 34 2.55 14.76 -1.17
C ARG A 34 1.49 15.68 -1.78
N GLN A 35 1.88 16.80 -2.36
CA GLN A 35 0.97 17.76 -3.01
C GLN A 35 0.23 17.22 -4.25
N ASP A 36 0.80 16.20 -4.91
CA ASP A 36 0.21 15.62 -6.12
C ASP A 36 -0.67 14.40 -5.81
N MET A 37 -0.73 13.98 -4.54
CA MET A 37 -1.54 12.84 -4.12
C MET A 37 -3.01 13.24 -3.94
N PRO A 38 -3.97 12.30 -4.14
CA PRO A 38 -5.35 12.54 -3.78
C PRO A 38 -5.51 12.81 -2.28
N TYR A 39 -6.43 13.71 -1.93
CA TYR A 39 -6.70 14.12 -0.56
C TYR A 39 -8.09 13.65 -0.11
N LEU A 40 -8.18 13.25 1.15
CA LEU A 40 -9.45 13.01 1.84
C LEU A 40 -10.11 14.35 2.21
N GLN A 41 -11.39 14.29 2.60
CA GLN A 41 -12.18 15.46 3.02
C GLN A 41 -11.59 16.19 4.24
N ASP A 42 -10.81 15.48 5.06
CA ASP A 42 -10.10 16.03 6.21
C ASP A 42 -8.74 16.65 5.85
N GLY A 43 -8.38 16.70 4.57
CA GLY A 43 -7.11 17.26 4.08
C GLY A 43 -5.91 16.33 4.20
N ARG A 44 -6.08 15.06 4.61
CA ARG A 44 -4.99 14.08 4.62
C ARG A 44 -4.74 13.52 3.21
N PRO A 45 -3.50 13.46 2.72
CA PRO A 45 -3.19 12.79 1.47
C PRO A 45 -3.23 11.26 1.66
N VAL A 46 -3.58 10.54 0.60
CA VAL A 46 -3.52 9.07 0.56
C VAL A 46 -2.05 8.61 0.46
N ASP A 47 -1.69 7.48 1.07
CA ASP A 47 -0.33 6.94 1.00
C ASP A 47 -0.05 6.12 -0.28
N MET A 48 -1.04 5.41 -0.82
CA MET A 48 -0.90 4.58 -2.02
C MET A 48 -2.20 4.52 -2.83
N VAL A 49 -2.08 4.55 -4.17
CA VAL A 49 -3.23 4.42 -5.08
C VAL A 49 -3.11 3.10 -5.85
N PHE A 50 -4.18 2.30 -5.80
CA PHE A 50 -4.28 1.03 -6.54
C PHE A 50 -5.18 1.17 -7.77
N ASN A 51 -4.83 0.44 -8.83
CA ASN A 51 -5.72 0.28 -9.97
C ASN A 51 -6.82 -0.75 -9.66
N LEU A 52 -8.08 -0.33 -9.79
CA LEU A 52 -9.26 -1.17 -9.48
C LEU A 52 -9.51 -2.27 -10.51
N LEU A 53 -8.99 -2.17 -11.74
CA LEU A 53 -9.25 -3.15 -12.80
C LEU A 53 -8.78 -4.58 -12.44
N GLY A 54 -7.80 -4.68 -11.54
CA GLY A 54 -7.27 -5.97 -11.08
C GLY A 54 -8.18 -6.69 -10.08
N VAL A 55 -9.20 -6.02 -9.53
CA VAL A 55 -10.02 -6.58 -8.44
C VAL A 55 -11.19 -7.44 -8.97
N PRO A 56 -12.08 -6.93 -9.85
CA PRO A 56 -13.19 -7.71 -10.39
C PRO A 56 -12.74 -8.96 -11.16
N SER A 57 -11.65 -8.83 -11.92
CA SER A 57 -11.12 -9.93 -12.75
C SER A 57 -10.55 -11.10 -11.95
N ARG A 58 -10.10 -10.85 -10.72
CA ARG A 58 -9.47 -11.86 -9.84
C ARG A 58 -10.38 -12.35 -8.72
N MET A 59 -11.60 -11.81 -8.65
CA MET A 59 -12.58 -12.11 -7.59
C MET A 59 -12.03 -11.91 -6.17
N ASN A 60 -11.10 -10.97 -5.96
CA ASN A 60 -10.48 -10.72 -4.66
C ASN A 60 -11.23 -9.64 -3.86
N VAL A 61 -12.55 -9.82 -3.71
CA VAL A 61 -13.45 -8.89 -3.00
C VAL A 61 -13.04 -8.65 -1.54
N GLY A 62 -12.35 -9.62 -0.93
CA GLY A 62 -11.78 -9.48 0.42
C GLY A 62 -10.89 -8.26 0.60
N GLN A 63 -10.19 -7.82 -0.46
CA GLN A 63 -9.39 -6.58 -0.40
C GLN A 63 -10.28 -5.34 -0.18
N LEU A 64 -11.46 -5.31 -0.80
CA LEU A 64 -12.39 -4.20 -0.64
C LEU A 64 -12.94 -4.17 0.79
N PHE A 65 -13.28 -5.34 1.34
CA PHE A 65 -13.75 -5.45 2.72
C PHE A 65 -12.67 -5.08 3.73
N GLU A 66 -11.42 -5.52 3.52
CA GLU A 66 -10.26 -5.14 4.32
C GLU A 66 -10.06 -3.61 4.32
N CYS A 67 -10.08 -2.97 3.15
CA CYS A 67 -9.97 -1.52 3.04
C CYS A 67 -11.13 -0.78 3.74
N SER A 68 -12.35 -1.29 3.61
CA SER A 68 -13.56 -0.67 4.19
C SER A 68 -13.56 -0.77 5.71
N LEU A 69 -13.26 -1.95 6.25
CA LEU A 69 -13.13 -2.17 7.69
C LEU A 69 -11.94 -1.39 8.26
N GLY A 70 -10.82 -1.32 7.55
CA GLY A 70 -9.66 -0.52 7.94
C GLY A 70 -9.96 0.97 8.04
N LEU A 71 -10.76 1.52 7.10
CA LEU A 71 -11.21 2.90 7.17
C LEU A 71 -12.08 3.16 8.42
N VAL A 72 -13.05 2.28 8.70
CA VAL A 72 -13.89 2.39 9.89
C VAL A 72 -13.07 2.24 11.17
N GLY A 73 -12.12 1.29 11.21
CA GLY A 73 -11.20 1.11 12.33
C GLY A 73 -10.34 2.34 12.59
N SER A 74 -9.85 3.02 11.54
CA SER A 74 -9.10 4.27 11.67
C SER A 74 -9.95 5.42 12.22
N ILE A 75 -11.26 5.45 11.94
CA ILE A 75 -12.16 6.49 12.45
C ILE A 75 -12.54 6.23 13.91
N LEU A 76 -12.72 4.96 14.27
CA LEU A 76 -13.12 4.53 15.61
C LEU A 76 -11.94 4.31 16.57
N ASP A 77 -10.71 4.46 16.09
CA ASP A 77 -9.47 4.14 16.81
C ASP A 77 -9.47 2.70 17.38
N ARG A 78 -9.84 1.75 16.53
CA ARG A 78 -9.95 0.32 16.88
C ARG A 78 -9.34 -0.58 15.83
N HIS A 79 -8.70 -1.65 16.31
CA HIS A 79 -8.21 -2.74 15.49
C HIS A 79 -9.18 -3.94 15.57
N TYR A 80 -9.37 -4.61 14.44
CA TYR A 80 -10.23 -5.78 14.27
C TYR A 80 -9.42 -6.95 13.72
#